data_AF-A0A1S3QQL1-F1
#
_entry.id   AF-A0A1S3QQL1-F1
#
_cell.length_a   1.000
_cell.length_b   1.000
_cell.length_c   1.000
_cell.angle_alpha   90.00
_cell.angle_beta   90.00
_cell.angle_gamma   90.00
#
_symmetry.space_group_name_H-M   'P 1'
#
loop_
_entity.id
_entity.type
_entity.pdbx_description
1 polymer ?
#
loop_
_entity_poly.entity_id
_entity_poly.type
_entity_poly.pdbx_seq_one_letter_code
_entity_poly.pdbx_strand_id
1 'polypeptide(L)'
;SLGLWGLVNNAGVCVNFGDAELSLMSDYRGCMEVNFFGTLNVTKTFLPLLRQAKGRVITISSPAGLSNPLEPWGVKVSTILPSSYKTGQSSNQEYWERQYKTLIHNLSAGLLEEYGEDYTRETKDLFQRFAQSANEDLSPVVNTVSEALLSPRPLVRYYAGPGVGLMYFIYSYFPLRLSDKFLQRLFVQKKIIPRALRKENGLNGSLNNNNNNNNNNNAEKIKK
;
A
#
# COMPACT_ATOMS: atom_id res chain seq x y z
N SER A 1 -37.35 -2.47 18.89
CA SER A 1 -36.88 -2.18 17.52
C SER A 1 -35.51 -2.81 17.33
N LEU A 2 -35.26 -3.45 16.19
CA LEU A 2 -33.92 -3.95 15.85
C LEU A 2 -33.04 -2.77 15.43
N GLY A 3 -32.09 -2.37 16.26
CA GLY A 3 -31.01 -1.47 15.85
C GLY A 3 -29.86 -2.23 15.18
N LEU A 4 -28.89 -1.52 14.60
CA LEU A 4 -27.71 -2.13 13.97
C LEU A 4 -26.60 -2.29 15.00
N TRP A 5 -26.24 -3.52 15.33
CA TRP A 5 -25.28 -3.80 16.39
C TRP A 5 -23.81 -3.59 15.96
N GLY A 6 -23.49 -3.79 14.69
CA GLY A 6 -22.13 -3.63 14.17
C GLY A 6 -22.10 -3.16 12.72
N LEU A 7 -21.16 -2.28 12.40
CA LEU A 7 -20.82 -1.82 11.07
C LEU A 7 -19.32 -2.01 10.87
N VAL A 8 -18.91 -2.64 9.76
CA VAL A 8 -17.49 -2.83 9.40
C VAL A 8 -17.20 -2.14 8.07
N ASN A 9 -16.47 -1.04 8.11
CA ASN A 9 -15.95 -0.34 6.94
C ASN A 9 -14.64 -1.03 6.50
N ASN A 10 -14.74 -1.97 5.57
CA ASN A 10 -13.61 -2.73 5.02
C ASN A 10 -13.15 -2.25 3.65
N ALA A 11 -14.03 -1.61 2.87
CA ALA A 11 -13.73 -1.25 1.49
C ALA A 11 -12.55 -0.27 1.43
N GLY A 12 -11.54 -0.62 0.62
CA GLY A 12 -10.36 0.20 0.42
C GLY A 12 -9.71 -0.10 -0.92
N VAL A 13 -9.30 0.95 -1.63
CA VAL A 13 -8.54 0.85 -2.88
C VAL A 13 -7.28 1.70 -2.80
N CYS A 14 -6.21 1.18 -3.38
CA CYS A 14 -4.97 1.91 -3.60
C CYS A 14 -4.60 1.75 -5.08
N VAL A 15 -4.69 2.84 -5.83
CA VAL A 15 -4.41 2.86 -7.27
C VAL A 15 -3.07 3.56 -7.56
N ASN A 16 -2.57 4.36 -6.61
CA ASN A 16 -1.36 5.15 -6.78
C ASN A 16 -0.11 4.31 -6.50
N PHE A 17 0.86 4.35 -7.42
CA PHE A 17 2.18 3.76 -7.22
C PHE A 17 3.25 4.70 -7.78
N GLY A 18 4.35 4.86 -7.03
CA GLY A 18 5.43 5.78 -7.39
C GLY A 18 5.28 7.18 -6.82
N ASP A 19 6.09 8.09 -7.34
CA ASP A 19 6.19 9.45 -6.84
C ASP A 19 4.95 10.26 -7.23
N ALA A 20 4.60 11.26 -6.41
CA ALA A 20 3.28 11.87 -6.49
C ALA A 20 2.96 12.54 -7.83
N GLU A 21 3.98 13.11 -8.47
CA GLU A 21 3.85 13.74 -9.79
C GLU A 21 3.73 12.75 -10.95
N LEU A 22 4.01 11.46 -10.72
CA LEU A 22 3.85 10.40 -11.72
C LEU A 22 2.44 9.84 -11.76
N SER A 23 1.64 10.08 -10.72
CA SER A 23 0.26 9.58 -10.59
C SER A 23 -0.75 10.64 -11.02
N LEU A 24 -1.86 10.23 -11.63
CA LEU A 24 -2.87 11.18 -12.06
C LEU A 24 -3.71 11.67 -10.88
N MET A 25 -4.12 12.94 -10.92
CA MET A 25 -5.05 13.50 -9.94
C MET A 25 -6.39 12.75 -9.86
N SER A 26 -6.82 12.10 -10.93
CA SER A 26 -8.00 11.22 -10.94
C SER A 26 -7.83 10.02 -10.02
N ASP A 27 -6.63 9.47 -9.91
CA ASP A 27 -6.35 8.27 -9.13
C ASP A 27 -6.39 8.58 -7.63
N TYR A 28 -5.83 9.74 -7.25
CA TYR A 28 -5.98 10.30 -5.90
C TYR A 28 -7.44 10.55 -5.53
N ARG A 29 -8.22 11.19 -6.41
CA ARG A 29 -9.64 11.43 -6.18
C ARG A 29 -10.40 10.12 -6.03
N GLY A 30 -10.17 9.15 -6.92
CA GLY A 30 -10.80 7.83 -6.85
C GLY A 30 -10.52 7.09 -5.54
N CYS A 31 -9.28 7.15 -5.05
CA CYS A 31 -8.94 6.58 -3.74
C CYS A 31 -9.69 7.27 -2.59
N MET A 32 -9.82 8.61 -2.62
CA MET A 32 -10.55 9.37 -1.60
C MET A 32 -12.06 9.11 -1.63
N GLU A 33 -12.65 8.97 -2.83
CA GLU A 33 -14.07 8.63 -2.99
C GLU A 33 -14.43 7.32 -2.28
N VAL A 34 -13.59 6.29 -2.40
CA VAL A 34 -13.83 5.00 -1.74
C VAL A 34 -13.43 5.04 -0.27
N ASN A 35 -12.16 5.37 0.02
CA ASN A 35 -11.58 5.15 1.34
C ASN A 35 -12.09 6.14 2.38
N PHE A 36 -12.42 7.37 1.96
CA PHE A 36 -12.87 8.44 2.85
C PHE A 36 -14.36 8.70 2.70
N PHE A 37 -14.82 9.14 1.53
CA PHE A 37 -16.22 9.54 1.34
C PHE A 37 -17.18 8.34 1.42
N GLY A 38 -16.82 7.20 0.86
CA GLY A 38 -17.59 5.95 0.98
C GLY A 38 -17.78 5.54 2.44
N THR A 39 -16.69 5.45 3.20
CA THR A 39 -16.69 5.17 4.65
C THR A 39 -17.58 6.15 5.41
N LEU A 40 -17.47 7.44 5.13
CA LEU A 40 -18.27 8.49 5.76
C LEU A 40 -19.77 8.33 5.45
N ASN A 41 -20.11 8.13 4.17
CA ASN A 41 -21.49 8.02 3.71
C ASN A 41 -22.18 6.79 4.29
N VAL A 42 -21.51 5.63 4.29
CA VAL A 42 -22.02 4.41 4.92
C VAL A 42 -22.26 4.64 6.42
N THR A 43 -21.27 5.17 7.13
CA THR A 43 -21.38 5.43 8.57
C THR A 43 -22.52 6.39 8.88
N LYS A 44 -22.65 7.51 8.16
CA LYS A 44 -23.75 8.48 8.34
C LYS A 44 -25.12 7.87 8.08
N THR A 45 -25.24 7.03 7.05
CA THR A 45 -26.49 6.36 6.67
C THR A 45 -26.99 5.45 7.78
N PHE A 46 -26.10 4.66 8.40
CA PHE A 46 -26.47 3.70 9.44
C PHE A 46 -26.42 4.28 10.87
N LEU A 47 -25.98 5.52 11.04
CA LEU A 47 -25.79 6.13 12.35
C LEU A 47 -27.04 6.13 13.24
N PRO A 48 -28.26 6.38 12.75
CA PRO A 48 -29.47 6.29 13.57
C PRO A 48 -29.69 4.90 14.18
N LEU A 49 -29.45 3.84 13.40
CA LEU A 49 -29.60 2.45 13.83
C LEU A 49 -28.50 2.03 14.81
N LEU A 50 -27.26 2.50 14.57
CA LEU A 50 -26.13 2.28 15.47
C LEU A 50 -26.38 2.94 16.83
N ARG A 51 -26.91 4.16 16.85
CA ARG A 51 -27.26 4.88 18.09
C ARG A 51 -28.35 4.16 18.87
N GLN A 52 -29.36 3.64 18.17
CA GLN A 52 -30.44 2.87 18.81
C GLN A 52 -29.93 1.59 19.48
N ALA A 53 -28.98 0.89 18.86
CA ALA A 53 -28.40 -0.33 19.41
C ALA A 53 -27.25 -0.10 20.40
N LYS A 54 -26.76 1.15 20.54
CA LYS A 54 -25.43 1.43 21.14
C LYS A 54 -24.36 0.53 20.50
N GLY A 55 -24.41 0.46 19.18
CA GLY A 55 -23.65 -0.46 18.35
C GLY A 55 -22.18 -0.08 18.20
N ARG A 56 -21.54 -0.67 17.21
CA ARG A 56 -20.09 -0.56 17.00
C ARG A 56 -19.77 -0.21 15.56
N VAL A 57 -18.74 0.60 15.36
CA VAL A 57 -18.16 0.90 14.05
C VAL A 57 -16.71 0.44 14.06
N ILE A 58 -16.37 -0.45 13.15
CA ILE A 58 -15.00 -0.88 12.89
C ILE A 58 -14.60 -0.32 11.53
N THR A 59 -13.42 0.29 11.45
CA THR A 59 -12.85 0.72 10.17
C THR A 59 -11.50 0.06 9.98
N ILE A 60 -11.30 -0.57 8.82
CA ILE A 60 -10.00 -1.13 8.42
C ILE A 60 -9.29 -0.01 7.66
N SER A 61 -8.31 0.63 8.30
CA SER A 61 -7.61 1.78 7.70
C SER A 61 -6.21 1.96 8.28
N SER A 62 -5.45 2.87 7.66
CA SER A 62 -4.25 3.48 8.24
C SER A 62 -4.64 4.52 9.33
N PRO A 63 -3.70 5.03 10.15
CA PRO A 63 -3.98 5.67 11.44
C PRO A 63 -4.68 7.05 11.40
N ALA A 64 -5.18 7.51 10.26
CA ALA A 64 -5.70 8.87 10.06
C ALA A 64 -7.14 9.13 10.62
N GLY A 65 -7.83 8.14 11.19
CA GLY A 65 -9.24 8.24 11.60
C GLY A 65 -9.49 8.45 13.11
N LEU A 66 -8.75 9.33 13.76
CA LEU A 66 -8.50 9.29 15.21
C LEU A 66 -9.55 9.86 16.18
N SER A 67 -10.70 10.33 15.69
CA SER A 67 -11.73 10.90 16.56
C SER A 67 -12.85 9.89 16.81
N ASN A 68 -13.25 9.68 18.08
CA ASN A 68 -14.47 8.97 18.45
C ASN A 68 -15.59 9.96 18.90
N PRO A 69 -16.11 10.81 18.00
CA PRO A 69 -17.18 11.76 18.34
C PRO A 69 -18.51 11.07 18.68
N LEU A 70 -18.59 9.74 18.52
CA LEU A 70 -19.80 8.95 18.72
C LEU A 70 -19.92 8.37 20.14
N GLU A 71 -18.89 8.52 20.98
CA GLU A 71 -18.88 8.02 22.35
C GLU A 71 -20.06 8.51 23.21
N PRO A 72 -20.46 9.80 23.20
CA PRO A 72 -21.63 10.27 23.97
C PRO A 72 -22.94 9.57 23.58
N TRP A 73 -22.99 8.97 22.39
CA TRP A 73 -24.14 8.23 21.89
C TRP A 73 -24.08 6.73 22.22
N GLY A 74 -23.09 6.30 23.00
CA GLY A 74 -22.85 4.91 23.35
C GLY A 74 -22.35 4.04 22.19
N VAL A 75 -21.99 4.65 21.06
CA VAL A 75 -21.44 3.94 19.89
C VAL A 75 -19.93 3.85 20.05
N LYS A 76 -19.40 2.63 19.94
CA LYS A 76 -17.96 2.36 20.08
C LYS A 76 -17.29 2.35 18.72
N VAL A 77 -16.14 3.02 18.59
CA VAL A 77 -15.39 3.10 17.33
C VAL A 77 -14.01 2.48 17.53
N SER A 78 -13.65 1.58 16.62
CA SER A 78 -12.35 0.90 16.59
C SER A 78 -11.74 0.95 15.20
N THR A 79 -10.43 1.13 15.13
CA THR A 79 -9.64 1.03 13.90
C THR A 79 -8.80 -0.24 13.93
N ILE A 80 -8.81 -1.01 12.84
CA ILE A 80 -7.94 -2.17 12.66
C ILE A 80 -6.86 -1.81 11.65
N LEU A 81 -5.61 -1.99 12.05
CA LEU A 81 -4.41 -1.74 11.25
C LEU A 81 -3.85 -3.09 10.77
N PRO A 82 -4.17 -3.52 9.54
CA PRO A 82 -3.69 -4.79 9.02
C PRO A 82 -2.22 -4.69 8.54
N SER A 83 -1.49 -5.81 8.60
CA SER A 83 -0.30 -6.03 7.79
C SER A 83 -0.66 -6.24 6.30
N SER A 84 0.32 -6.53 5.44
CA SER A 84 0.05 -6.82 4.03
C SER A 84 -0.56 -8.20 3.82
N TYR A 85 -1.72 -8.26 3.16
CA TYR A 85 -2.41 -9.51 2.79
C TYR A 85 -2.66 -9.60 1.30
N LYS A 86 -2.71 -10.81 0.76
CA LYS A 86 -3.11 -11.04 -0.64
C LYS A 86 -4.60 -10.76 -0.78
N THR A 87 -4.93 -9.74 -1.56
CA THR A 87 -6.32 -9.36 -1.85
C THR A 87 -6.47 -9.18 -3.35
N GLY A 88 -7.68 -9.41 -3.86
CA GLY A 88 -7.94 -9.72 -5.29
C GLY A 88 -7.13 -8.88 -6.30
N GLN A 89 -7.28 -7.55 -6.29
CA GLN A 89 -6.60 -6.68 -7.26
C GLN A 89 -5.11 -6.50 -6.94
N SER A 90 -4.74 -6.40 -5.65
CA SER A 90 -3.35 -6.12 -5.26
C SER A 90 -2.41 -7.27 -5.61
N SER A 91 -2.91 -8.50 -5.66
CA SER A 91 -2.13 -9.70 -6.02
C SER A 91 -2.19 -10.05 -7.51
N ASN A 92 -2.94 -9.29 -8.33
CA ASN A 92 -3.08 -9.54 -9.76
C ASN A 92 -1.95 -8.87 -10.56
N GLN A 93 -1.12 -9.68 -11.24
CA GLN A 93 -0.02 -9.17 -12.05
C GLN A 93 -0.50 -8.37 -13.27
N GLU A 94 -1.55 -8.84 -13.95
CA GLU A 94 -2.13 -8.16 -15.11
C GLU A 94 -2.71 -6.79 -14.73
N TYR A 95 -3.29 -6.69 -13.54
CA TYR A 95 -3.75 -5.42 -12.98
C TYR A 95 -2.58 -4.43 -12.92
N TRP A 96 -1.46 -4.81 -12.30
CA TRP A 96 -0.28 -3.93 -12.19
C TRP A 96 0.36 -3.61 -13.54
N GLU A 97 0.38 -4.54 -14.49
CA GLU A 97 0.85 -4.26 -15.86
C GLU A 97 -0.05 -3.23 -16.57
N ARG A 98 -1.38 -3.33 -16.39
CA ARG A 98 -2.32 -2.36 -16.94
C ARG A 98 -2.15 -0.98 -16.29
N GLN A 99 -1.97 -0.93 -14.98
CA GLN A 99 -1.70 0.32 -14.26
C GLN A 99 -0.38 0.97 -14.74
N TYR A 100 0.67 0.17 -14.91
CA TYR A 100 1.95 0.64 -15.47
C TYR A 100 1.79 1.21 -16.87
N LYS A 101 1.11 0.49 -17.78
CA LYS A 101 0.87 0.99 -19.15
C LYS A 101 0.07 2.29 -19.16
N THR A 102 -0.92 2.40 -18.28
CA THR A 102 -1.74 3.60 -18.12
C THR A 102 -0.90 4.78 -17.62
N LEU A 103 -0.02 4.54 -16.64
CA LEU A 103 0.90 5.54 -16.13
C LEU A 103 1.84 6.04 -17.24
N ILE A 104 2.52 5.13 -17.95
CA ILE A 104 3.47 5.51 -19.01
C ILE A 104 2.78 6.26 -20.14
N HIS A 105 1.57 5.84 -20.53
CA HIS A 105 0.81 6.50 -21.59
C HIS A 105 0.41 7.93 -21.22
N ASN A 106 0.09 8.19 -19.95
CA ASN A 106 -0.41 9.49 -19.51
C ASN A 106 0.70 10.40 -18.96
N LEU A 107 1.93 9.91 -18.84
CA LEU A 107 3.06 10.69 -18.36
C LEU A 107 3.52 11.68 -19.43
N SER A 108 3.89 12.90 -19.01
CA SER A 108 4.47 13.87 -19.94
C SER A 108 5.84 13.40 -20.43
N ALA A 109 6.19 13.76 -21.68
CA ALA A 109 7.49 13.42 -22.23
C ALA A 109 8.67 13.95 -21.38
N GLY A 110 8.51 15.15 -20.79
CA GLY A 110 9.49 15.73 -19.88
C GLY A 110 9.69 14.91 -18.61
N LEU A 111 8.61 14.54 -17.92
CA LEU A 111 8.69 13.70 -16.71
C LEU A 111 9.27 12.31 -17.01
N LEU A 112 8.92 11.72 -18.16
CA LEU A 112 9.49 10.44 -18.57
C LEU A 112 11.00 10.55 -18.84
N GLU A 113 11.47 11.67 -19.39
CA GLU A 113 12.89 11.91 -19.58
C GLU A 113 13.61 12.10 -18.24
N GLU A 114 13.05 12.88 -17.33
CA GLU A 114 13.62 13.19 -16.02
C GLU A 114 13.69 11.96 -15.11
N TYR A 115 12.64 11.15 -15.05
CA TYR A 115 12.59 9.98 -14.20
C TYR A 115 13.24 8.76 -14.87
N GLY A 116 12.97 8.57 -16.16
CA GLY A 116 13.37 7.40 -16.93
C GLY A 116 12.42 6.21 -16.76
N GLU A 117 12.15 5.52 -17.86
CA GLU A 117 11.26 4.36 -17.88
C GLU A 117 11.75 3.23 -16.95
N ASP A 118 13.06 3.06 -16.83
CA ASP A 118 13.72 2.09 -15.95
C ASP A 118 13.38 2.32 -14.47
N TYR A 119 13.30 3.59 -14.05
CA TYR A 119 12.89 3.95 -12.68
C TYR A 119 11.41 3.63 -12.43
N THR A 120 10.54 3.96 -13.38
CA THR A 120 9.09 3.65 -13.28
C THR A 120 8.83 2.14 -13.28
N ARG A 121 9.62 1.39 -14.05
CA ARG A 121 9.55 -0.07 -14.12
C ARG A 121 10.00 -0.72 -12.82
N GLU A 122 11.12 -0.28 -12.24
CA GLU A 122 11.55 -0.77 -10.92
C GLU A 122 10.50 -0.50 -9.84
N THR A 123 9.84 0.66 -9.91
CA THR A 123 8.72 0.99 -9.02
C THR A 123 7.62 -0.06 -9.13
N LYS A 124 7.16 -0.36 -10.35
CA LYS A 124 6.15 -1.42 -10.59
C LYS A 124 6.61 -2.77 -10.05
N ASP A 125 7.85 -3.18 -10.34
CA ASP A 125 8.41 -4.46 -9.89
C ASP A 125 8.54 -4.54 -8.36
N LEU A 126 8.83 -3.42 -7.69
CA LEU A 126 8.84 -3.33 -6.23
C LEU A 126 7.44 -3.57 -5.64
N PHE A 127 6.40 -2.92 -6.17
CA PHE A 127 5.01 -3.14 -5.75
C PHE A 127 4.55 -4.58 -6.02
N GLN A 128 4.90 -5.16 -7.17
CA GLN A 128 4.59 -6.56 -7.49
C GLN A 128 5.28 -7.53 -6.50
N ARG A 129 6.55 -7.30 -6.16
CA ARG A 129 7.26 -8.11 -5.13
C ARG A 129 6.59 -8.01 -3.76
N PHE A 130 6.20 -6.81 -3.34
CA PHE A 130 5.46 -6.64 -2.08
C PHE A 130 4.15 -7.42 -2.10
N ALA A 131 3.37 -7.32 -3.18
CA ALA A 131 2.13 -8.07 -3.34
C ALA A 131 2.31 -9.60 -3.30
N GLN A 132 3.41 -10.11 -3.87
CA GLN A 132 3.75 -11.53 -3.84
C GLN A 132 4.11 -12.02 -2.44
N SER A 133 4.80 -11.18 -1.65
CA SER A 133 5.20 -11.48 -0.26
C SER A 133 4.07 -11.33 0.77
N ALA A 134 2.90 -10.81 0.36
CA ALA A 134 1.78 -10.60 1.25
C ALA A 134 1.20 -11.94 1.75
N ASN A 135 0.65 -11.93 2.97
CA ASN A 135 0.14 -13.15 3.59
C ASN A 135 -1.21 -13.57 2.98
N GLU A 136 -1.40 -14.85 2.69
CA GLU A 136 -2.66 -15.41 2.19
C GLU A 136 -3.67 -15.66 3.32
N ASP A 137 -3.17 -15.90 4.53
CA ASP A 137 -4.03 -16.16 5.68
C ASP A 137 -4.63 -14.84 6.21
N LEU A 138 -5.92 -14.64 5.92
CA LEU A 138 -6.70 -13.50 6.41
C LEU A 138 -7.19 -13.66 7.86
N SER A 139 -6.96 -14.83 8.49
CA SER A 139 -7.44 -15.13 9.84
C SER A 139 -7.07 -14.06 10.87
N PRO A 140 -5.86 -13.48 10.89
CA PRO A 140 -5.54 -12.45 11.87
C PRO A 140 -6.47 -11.23 11.76
N VAL A 141 -6.85 -10.80 10.55
CA VAL A 141 -7.78 -9.68 10.35
C VAL A 141 -9.18 -10.06 10.79
N VAL A 142 -9.67 -11.23 10.37
CA VAL A 142 -11.04 -11.70 10.68
C VAL A 142 -11.21 -11.90 12.20
N ASN A 143 -10.21 -12.47 12.85
CA ASN A 143 -10.21 -12.68 14.30
C ASN A 143 -10.20 -11.35 15.05
N THR A 144 -9.37 -10.38 14.61
CA THR A 144 -9.36 -9.04 15.20
C THR A 144 -10.66 -8.27 14.99
N VAL A 145 -11.31 -8.40 13.82
CA VAL A 145 -12.66 -7.85 13.59
C VAL A 145 -13.65 -8.45 14.58
N SER A 146 -13.62 -9.78 14.73
CA SER A 146 -14.51 -10.50 15.65
C SER A 146 -14.28 -10.07 17.10
N GLU A 147 -13.02 -9.93 17.51
CA GLU A 147 -12.65 -9.44 18.84
C GLU A 147 -13.14 -8.02 19.09
N ALA A 148 -12.91 -7.10 18.15
CA ALA A 148 -13.36 -5.71 18.25
C ALA A 148 -14.89 -5.61 18.29
N LEU A 149 -15.60 -6.47 17.55
CA LEU A 149 -17.06 -6.55 17.58
C LEU A 149 -17.57 -7.13 18.90
N LEU A 150 -16.94 -8.16 19.46
CA LEU A 150 -17.51 -8.91 20.58
C LEU A 150 -17.00 -8.44 21.96
N SER A 151 -15.86 -7.77 22.03
CA SER A 151 -15.23 -7.38 23.31
C SER A 151 -16.14 -6.46 24.14
N PRO A 152 -16.36 -6.69 25.44
CA PRO A 152 -17.14 -5.78 26.28
C PRO A 152 -16.60 -4.33 26.27
N ARG A 153 -15.27 -4.19 26.20
CA ARG A 153 -14.54 -2.92 26.13
C ARG A 153 -13.53 -2.98 24.96
N PRO A 154 -13.97 -2.69 23.74
CA PRO A 154 -13.09 -2.73 22.59
C PRO A 154 -12.07 -1.59 22.65
N LEU A 155 -10.88 -1.86 22.13
CA LEU A 155 -9.83 -0.87 21.98
C LEU A 155 -10.16 0.09 20.83
N VAL A 156 -9.65 1.32 20.92
CA VAL A 156 -9.74 2.28 19.81
C VAL A 156 -8.87 1.82 18.62
N ARG A 157 -7.80 1.06 18.89
CA ARG A 157 -6.89 0.55 17.86
C ARG A 157 -6.54 -0.91 18.09
N TYR A 158 -6.54 -1.67 17.01
CA TYR A 158 -6.06 -3.03 16.94
C TYR A 158 -5.02 -3.18 15.84
N TYR A 159 -4.08 -4.09 16.04
CA TYR A 159 -2.99 -4.40 15.10
C TYR A 159 -3.16 -5.84 14.64
N ALA A 160 -3.47 -6.04 13.36
CA ALA A 160 -3.79 -7.35 12.81
C ALA A 160 -2.64 -7.84 11.91
N GLY A 161 -1.94 -8.86 12.37
CA GLY A 161 -0.93 -9.57 11.57
C GLY A 161 0.53 -9.38 12.01
N PRO A 162 1.45 -10.10 11.38
CA PRO A 162 2.86 -10.13 11.79
C PRO A 162 3.54 -8.78 11.61
N GLY A 163 4.34 -8.37 12.60
CA GLY A 163 5.24 -7.21 12.51
C GLY A 163 4.57 -5.83 12.54
N VAL A 164 3.27 -5.71 12.27
CA VAL A 164 2.57 -4.42 12.21
C VAL A 164 2.56 -3.69 13.56
N GLY A 165 2.38 -4.42 14.67
CA GLY A 165 2.46 -3.84 16.02
C GLY A 165 3.84 -3.26 16.34
N LEU A 166 4.91 -4.00 16.02
CA LEU A 166 6.29 -3.53 16.20
C LEU A 166 6.60 -2.32 15.31
N MET A 167 6.11 -2.32 14.07
CA MET A 167 6.28 -1.20 13.15
C MET A 167 5.66 0.08 13.71
N TYR A 168 4.42 0.01 14.19
CA TYR A 168 3.76 1.17 14.80
C TYR A 168 4.38 1.58 16.12
N PHE A 169 4.90 0.64 16.90
CA PHE A 169 5.67 0.95 18.10
C PHE A 169 6.92 1.77 17.77
N ILE A 170 7.72 1.33 16.79
CA ILE A 170 8.92 2.07 16.36
C ILE A 170 8.52 3.45 15.84
N TYR A 171 7.50 3.53 14.98
CA TYR A 171 7.03 4.80 14.45
C TYR A 171 6.56 5.79 15.53
N SER A 172 5.91 5.30 16.59
CA SER A 172 5.30 6.15 17.61
C SER A 172 6.28 6.62 18.70
N TYR A 173 7.32 5.83 18.98
CA TYR A 173 8.19 6.05 20.14
C TYR A 173 9.65 6.38 19.80
N PHE A 174 10.10 6.12 18.58
CA PHE A 174 11.50 6.36 18.20
C PHE A 174 11.66 7.74 17.54
N PRO A 175 12.85 8.36 17.61
CA PRO A 175 13.13 9.62 16.92
C PRO A 175 12.83 9.51 15.42
N LEU A 176 12.29 10.59 14.83
CA LEU A 176 11.86 10.63 13.43
C LEU A 176 12.90 10.08 12.44
N ARG A 177 14.18 10.43 12.60
CA ARG A 177 15.26 9.92 11.72
C ARG A 177 15.42 8.41 11.76
N LEU A 178 15.17 7.79 12.90
CA LEU A 178 15.34 6.36 13.10
C LEU A 178 14.11 5.59 12.59
N SER A 179 12.91 6.10 12.87
CA SER A 179 11.67 5.56 12.30
C SER A 179 11.65 5.70 10.77
N ASP A 180 12.09 6.83 10.21
CA ASP A 180 12.19 7.04 8.76
C ASP A 180 13.16 6.05 8.12
N LYS A 181 14.37 5.89 8.66
CA LYS A 181 15.34 4.90 8.14
C LYS A 181 14.81 3.47 8.22
N PHE A 182 14.10 3.14 9.29
CA PHE A 182 13.47 1.83 9.46
C PHE A 182 12.38 1.60 8.42
N LEU A 183 11.46 2.55 8.24
CA LEU A 183 10.39 2.47 7.25
C LEU A 183 10.92 2.46 5.82
N GLN A 184 11.93 3.27 5.50
CA GLN A 184 12.60 3.25 4.20
C GLN A 184 13.21 1.87 3.91
N ARG A 185 13.88 1.27 4.88
CA ARG A 185 14.47 -0.07 4.70
C ARG A 185 13.42 -1.17 4.51
N LEU A 186 12.26 -1.02 5.14
CA LEU A 186 11.14 -1.96 5.00
C LEU A 186 10.38 -1.80 3.69
N PHE A 187 10.06 -0.57 3.29
CA PHE A 187 9.10 -0.28 2.21
C PHE A 187 9.72 0.30 0.94
N VAL A 188 10.91 0.91 1.01
CA VAL A 188 11.53 1.64 -0.09
C VAL A 188 12.90 1.05 -0.40
N GLN A 189 12.90 -0.07 -1.12
CA GLN A 189 14.12 -0.74 -1.60
C GLN A 189 14.35 -0.43 -3.09
N LYS A 190 14.29 0.85 -3.46
CA LYS A 190 14.65 1.31 -4.82
C LYS A 190 16.16 1.38 -4.96
N LYS A 191 16.68 0.85 -6.07
CA LYS A 191 18.10 0.91 -6.45
C LYS A 191 18.33 1.98 -7.50
N ILE A 192 17.36 2.20 -8.39
CA ILE A 192 17.44 3.19 -9.44
C ILE A 192 16.95 4.52 -8.88
N ILE A 193 17.74 5.56 -9.10
CA ILE A 193 17.36 6.95 -8.84
C ILE A 193 16.89 7.61 -10.15
N PRO A 194 16.08 8.67 -10.09
CA PRO A 194 15.62 9.40 -11.28
C PRO A 194 16.77 9.73 -12.24
N ARG A 195 16.51 9.64 -13.56
CA ARG A 195 17.51 9.88 -14.61
C ARG A 195 18.16 11.27 -14.53
N ALA A 196 17.41 12.31 -14.17
CA ALA A 196 17.93 13.66 -13.98
C ALA A 196 19.06 13.70 -12.95
N LEU A 197 18.85 13.04 -11.80
CA LEU A 197 19.86 12.97 -10.72
C LEU A 197 21.09 12.12 -11.11
N ARG A 198 20.94 11.17 -12.04
CA ARG A 198 22.09 10.40 -12.58
C ARG A 198 22.94 11.24 -13.52
N LYS A 199 22.30 12.08 -14.34
CA LYS A 199 22.98 13.03 -15.23
C LYS A 199 23.80 14.04 -14.41
N GLU A 200 23.23 14.56 -13.33
CA GLU A 200 23.90 15.51 -12.41
C GLU A 200 25.10 14.88 -11.68
N ASN A 201 24.97 13.62 -11.24
CA ASN A 201 26.04 12.88 -10.54
C ASN A 201 27.09 12.25 -11.48
N GLY A 202 27.03 12.47 -12.80
CA GLY A 202 27.97 11.90 -13.77
C GLY A 202 27.89 10.37 -13.93
N LEU A 203 26.81 9.73 -13.50
CA LEU A 203 26.67 8.25 -13.42
C LEU A 203 26.24 7.58 -14.73
N ASN A 204 26.27 8.27 -15.87
CA ASN A 204 25.77 7.75 -17.15
C ASN A 204 26.65 6.66 -17.81
N GLY A 205 27.72 6.18 -17.17
CA GLY A 205 28.71 5.30 -17.80
C GLY A 205 28.78 3.83 -17.34
N SER A 206 28.10 3.39 -16.26
CA SER A 206 28.51 2.15 -15.56
C SER A 206 27.50 0.99 -15.53
N LEU A 207 26.47 0.97 -16.38
CA LEU A 207 25.54 -0.19 -16.44
C LEU A 207 25.48 -0.91 -17.79
N ASN A 208 26.37 -0.57 -18.74
CA ASN A 208 26.31 -1.13 -20.10
C ASN A 208 27.65 -1.66 -20.66
N ASN A 209 28.54 -2.17 -19.80
CA ASN A 209 29.72 -2.93 -20.25
C ASN A 209 29.99 -4.12 -19.33
N ASN A 210 29.24 -5.20 -19.54
CA ASN A 210 29.67 -6.56 -19.22
C ASN A 210 29.08 -7.48 -20.29
N ASN A 211 29.55 -7.30 -21.51
CA ASN A 211 29.59 -8.35 -22.54
C ASN A 211 30.45 -7.85 -23.69
N ASN A 212 31.74 -8.13 -23.62
CA ASN A 212 32.55 -8.31 -24.81
C ASN A 212 33.69 -9.30 -24.53
N ASN A 213 33.63 -10.39 -25.28
CA ASN A 213 34.75 -11.07 -25.91
C ASN A 213 35.73 -11.82 -25.01
N ASN A 214 35.54 -13.14 -24.94
CA ASN A 214 36.64 -14.07 -25.18
C ASN A 214 36.46 -14.67 -26.58
N ASN A 215 37.33 -14.25 -27.50
CA ASN A 215 37.40 -14.72 -28.87
C ASN A 215 38.27 -15.99 -28.97
N ASN A 216 37.83 -16.87 -29.87
CA ASN A 216 38.61 -17.62 -30.85
C ASN A 216 39.26 -18.99 -30.52
N ASN A 217 38.78 -19.94 -31.32
CA ASN A 217 39.53 -20.91 -32.14
C ASN A 217 40.11 -22.15 -31.47
N ASN A 218 39.46 -23.30 -31.72
CA ASN A 218 40.10 -24.46 -32.37
C ASN A 218 39.07 -25.55 -32.70
N ALA A 219 38.87 -25.83 -33.98
CA ALA A 219 38.80 -27.19 -34.59
C ALA A 219 38.11 -27.12 -35.97
N GLU A 220 38.92 -26.94 -37.01
CA GLU A 220 38.58 -27.42 -38.35
C GLU A 220 38.69 -28.96 -38.39
N LYS A 221 37.72 -29.60 -39.08
CA LYS A 221 37.78 -30.89 -39.82
C LYS A 221 38.07 -32.14 -38.97
N ILE A 222 37.47 -33.31 -39.19
CA ILE A 222 37.41 -34.12 -40.41
C ILE A 222 36.29 -35.17 -40.29
N LYS A 223 35.57 -35.36 -41.40
CA LYS A 223 34.81 -36.54 -41.88
C LYS A 223 35.00 -37.89 -41.14
N LYS A 224 33.89 -38.52 -40.74
CA LYS A 224 33.25 -39.68 -41.39
C LYS A 224 32.00 -40.10 -40.63
#